data_AF-A0A959GT76-F1
#
_entry.id   AF-A0A959GT76-F1
#
_cell.length_a   1.000
_cell.length_b   1.000
_cell.length_c   1.000
_cell.angle_alpha   90.00
_cell.angle_beta   90.00
_cell.angle_gamma   90.00
#
_symmetry.space_group_name_H-M   'P 1'
#
loop_
_entity.id
_entity.type
_entity.pdbx_description
1 polymer ?
#
loop_
_entity_poly.entity_id
_entity_poly.type
_entity_poly.pdbx_seq_one_letter_code
_entity_poly.pdbx_strand_id
1 'polypeptide(L)'
;MNNRKIKLALTVALLNAGQNNILEAVKGLMLGFKEVGAFLGQALVNNEKLNPAIVKETYAIQFENCTLEVGLVSNPFTRSQSVQGFELR
;
A
#
# COMPACT_ATOMS: atom_id res chain seq x y z
N MET A 1 -4.86 -17.68 -5.89
CA MET A 1 -4.50 -16.53 -5.05
C MET A 1 -5.09 -16.71 -3.66
N ASN A 2 -4.26 -17.04 -2.66
CA ASN A 2 -4.71 -17.11 -1.26
C ASN A 2 -4.85 -15.68 -0.67
N ASN A 3 -5.90 -14.98 -1.07
CA ASN A 3 -6.15 -13.59 -0.68
C ASN A 3 -6.14 -13.40 0.85
N ARG A 4 -6.58 -14.39 1.64
CA ARG A 4 -6.49 -14.35 3.10
C ARG A 4 -5.05 -14.31 3.62
N LYS A 5 -4.13 -15.11 3.06
CA LYS A 5 -2.72 -15.13 3.48
C LYS A 5 -2.02 -13.84 3.12
N ILE A 6 -2.27 -13.34 1.91
CA ILE A 6 -1.71 -12.07 1.42
C ILE A 6 -2.21 -10.91 2.29
N LYS A 7 -3.53 -10.84 2.56
CA LYS A 7 -4.09 -9.80 3.44
C LYS A 7 -3.53 -9.86 4.85
N LEU A 8 -3.38 -11.05 5.43
CA LEU A 8 -2.81 -11.19 6.78
C LEU A 8 -1.34 -10.73 6.82
N ALA A 9 -0.53 -11.14 5.84
CA ALA A 9 0.87 -10.73 5.74
C ALA A 9 1.02 -9.22 5.53
N LEU A 10 0.17 -8.63 4.67
CA LEU A 10 0.10 -7.18 4.48
C LEU A 10 -0.27 -6.48 5.78
N THR A 11 -1.32 -6.90 6.49
CA THR A 11 -1.69 -6.28 7.77
C THR A 11 -0.55 -6.34 8.78
N VAL A 12 0.09 -7.50 8.95
CA VAL A 12 1.21 -7.66 9.89
C VAL A 12 2.38 -6.77 9.50
N ALA A 13 2.71 -6.70 8.22
CA ALA A 13 3.80 -5.86 7.78
C ALA A 13 3.49 -4.38 7.81
N LEU A 14 2.24 -3.98 7.58
CA LEU A 14 1.81 -2.59 7.69
C LEU A 14 1.76 -2.11 9.15
N LEU A 15 1.46 -3.02 10.08
CA LEU A 15 1.58 -2.75 11.51
C LEU A 15 3.04 -2.61 11.96
N ASN A 16 3.95 -3.35 11.32
CA ASN A 16 5.39 -3.30 11.64
C ASN A 16 6.18 -2.28 10.82
N ALA A 17 5.66 -1.88 9.66
CA ALA A 17 6.23 -0.83 8.84
C ALA A 17 5.94 0.50 9.54
N GLY A 18 6.99 1.06 10.15
CA GLY A 18 6.93 2.41 10.68
C GLY A 18 6.54 3.44 9.60
N GLN A 19 6.44 4.70 9.99
CA GLN A 19 5.88 5.79 9.17
C GLN A 19 6.63 6.09 7.85
N ASN A 20 7.71 5.37 7.52
CA ASN A 20 8.50 5.59 6.32
C ASN A 20 8.49 4.35 5.41
N ASN A 21 8.27 4.57 4.12
CA ASN A 21 8.44 3.60 3.02
C ASN A 21 7.47 2.42 3.02
N ILE A 22 6.22 2.67 3.41
CA ILE A 22 5.14 1.68 3.44
C ILE A 22 4.94 0.99 2.07
N LEU A 23 5.00 1.77 0.98
CA LEU A 23 4.83 1.27 -0.39
C LEU A 23 5.88 0.22 -0.78
N GLU A 24 7.14 0.47 -0.43
CA GLU A 24 8.25 -0.44 -0.73
C GLU A 24 8.15 -1.72 0.11
N ALA A 25 7.75 -1.62 1.38
CA ALA A 25 7.50 -2.78 2.23
C ALA A 25 6.39 -3.67 1.67
N VAL A 26 5.28 -3.05 1.25
CA VAL A 26 4.13 -3.73 0.63
C VAL A 26 4.53 -4.43 -0.67
N LYS A 27 5.29 -3.74 -1.53
CA LYS A 27 5.81 -4.30 -2.78
C LYS A 27 6.72 -5.50 -2.53
N GLY A 28 7.65 -5.41 -1.58
CA GLY A 28 8.55 -6.50 -1.23
C GLY A 28 7.82 -7.75 -0.76
N LEU A 29 6.76 -7.60 0.05
CA LEU A 29 5.93 -8.73 0.49
C LEU A 29 5.16 -9.36 -0.66
N MET A 30 4.55 -8.53 -1.51
CA MET A 30 3.78 -9.00 -2.66
C MET A 30 4.64 -9.81 -3.62
N LEU A 31 5.88 -9.38 -3.86
CA LEU A 31 6.86 -10.13 -4.66
C LEU A 31 7.27 -11.47 -4.03
N GLY A 32 7.11 -11.62 -2.70
CA GLY A 32 7.31 -12.91 -2.02
C GLY A 32 6.23 -13.95 -2.36
N PHE A 33 5.06 -13.52 -2.82
CA PHE A 33 3.98 -14.42 -3.24
C PHE A 33 4.06 -14.67 -4.74
N LYS A 34 4.48 -15.89 -5.14
CA LYS A 34 4.52 -16.30 -6.55
C LYS A 34 3.17 -16.17 -7.28
N GLU A 35 2.06 -16.19 -6.55
CA GLU A 35 0.70 -16.06 -7.09
C GLU A 35 0.40 -14.66 -7.64
N VAL A 36 1.14 -13.65 -7.20
CA VAL A 36 0.94 -12.23 -7.55
C VAL A 36 1.55 -11.91 -8.92
N GLY A 37 2.62 -12.62 -9.29
CA GLY A 37 3.40 -12.39 -10.51
C GLY A 37 4.40 -11.24 -10.37
N ALA A 38 4.94 -10.77 -11.50
CA ALA A 38 5.88 -9.67 -11.54
C ALA A 38 5.19 -8.32 -11.29
N PHE A 39 5.96 -7.38 -10.74
CA PHE A 39 5.54 -6.00 -10.58
C PHE A 39 5.51 -5.29 -11.94
N LEU A 40 4.36 -4.74 -12.31
CA LEU A 40 4.16 -4.00 -13.56
C LEU A 40 4.34 -2.49 -13.39
N GLY A 41 3.98 -1.96 -12.22
CA GLY A 41 4.09 -0.53 -11.95
C GLY A 41 3.30 -0.10 -10.73
N GLN A 42 3.45 1.16 -10.34
CA GLN A 42 2.60 1.80 -9.33
C GLN A 42 2.15 3.17 -9.83
N ALA A 43 0.90 3.52 -9.53
CA ALA A 43 0.31 4.80 -9.91
C ALA A 43 -0.44 5.39 -8.73
N LEU A 44 -0.39 6.72 -8.60
CA LEU A 44 -1.24 7.46 -7.67
C LEU A 44 -2.63 7.57 -8.31
N VAL A 45 -3.60 6.87 -7.73
CA VAL A 45 -5.00 6.83 -8.21
C VAL A 45 -5.81 7.96 -7.62
N ASN A 46 -5.55 8.32 -6.37
CA ASN A 46 -6.25 9.41 -5.70
C ASN A 46 -5.30 10.22 -4.83
N ASN A 47 -5.50 11.54 -4.80
CA ASN A 47 -4.79 12.45 -3.94
C ASN A 47 -5.76 13.53 -3.45
N GLU A 48 -6.26 13.33 -2.24
CA GLU A 48 -7.26 14.19 -1.62
C GLU A 48 -6.64 14.90 -0.42
N LYS A 49 -6.53 16.23 -0.50
CA LYS A 49 -6.11 17.05 0.63
C LYS A 49 -7.30 17.25 1.57
N LEU A 50 -7.31 16.52 2.68
CA LEU A 50 -8.35 16.64 3.71
C LEU A 50 -8.20 17.92 4.53
N ASN A 51 -6.95 18.33 4.80
CA ASN A 51 -6.61 19.57 5.49
C ASN A 51 -5.17 19.97 5.09
N PRO A 52 -4.65 21.18 5.37
CA PRO A 52 -3.25 21.52 5.10
C PRO A 52 -2.27 20.52 5.72
N ALA A 53 -2.66 19.91 6.85
CA ALA A 53 -1.86 18.95 7.58
C ALA A 53 -2.18 17.48 7.29
N ILE A 54 -3.15 17.16 6.45
CA ILE A 54 -3.53 15.78 6.17
C ILE A 54 -3.84 15.62 4.69
N VAL A 55 -3.10 14.74 4.05
CA VAL A 55 -3.27 14.33 2.65
C VAL A 55 -3.61 12.85 2.65
N LYS A 56 -4.67 12.50 1.94
CA LYS A 56 -5.08 11.12 1.71
C LYS A 56 -4.68 10.74 0.29
N GLU A 57 -3.80 9.76 0.19
CA GLU A 57 -3.23 9.28 -1.06
C GLU A 57 -3.66 7.84 -1.27
N THR A 58 -4.03 7.47 -2.49
CA THR A 58 -4.34 6.08 -2.83
C THR A 58 -3.45 5.66 -3.98
N TYR A 59 -2.69 4.61 -3.78
CA TYR A 59 -1.76 4.07 -4.77
C TYR A 59 -2.28 2.73 -5.27
N ALA A 60 -2.37 2.56 -6.58
CA ALA A 60 -2.55 1.25 -7.20
C ALA A 60 -1.19 0.69 -7.56
N ILE A 61 -0.87 -0.46 -7.01
CA ILE A 61 0.32 -1.26 -7.28
C ILE A 61 -0.12 -2.40 -8.18
N GLN A 62 0.30 -2.37 -9.43
CA GLN A 62 -0.09 -3.32 -10.46
C GLN A 62 0.91 -4.47 -10.51
N PHE A 63 0.40 -5.68 -10.49
CA PHE A 63 1.13 -6.92 -10.73
C PHE A 63 0.48 -7.70 -11.87
N GLU A 64 1.18 -8.69 -12.41
CA GLU A 64 0.67 -9.50 -13.53
C GLU A 64 -0.69 -10.14 -13.24
N ASN A 65 -0.90 -10.62 -12.01
CA ASN A 65 -2.10 -11.39 -11.67
C ASN A 65 -3.07 -10.67 -10.73
N CYS A 66 -2.74 -9.47 -10.24
CA CYS A 66 -3.62 -8.69 -9.38
C CYS A 66 -3.21 -7.23 -9.27
N THR A 67 -4.12 -6.40 -8.77
CA THR A 67 -3.83 -5.00 -8.43
C THR A 67 -4.07 -4.78 -6.94
N LEU A 68 -3.08 -4.23 -6.25
CA LEU A 68 -3.18 -3.87 -4.85
C LEU A 68 -3.35 -2.37 -4.72
N GLU A 69 -4.51 -1.95 -4.24
CA GLU A 69 -4.78 -0.56 -3.89
C GLU A 69 -4.39 -0.34 -2.43
N VAL A 70 -3.57 0.66 -2.16
CA VAL A 70 -3.12 1.04 -0.81
C VAL A 70 -3.53 2.47 -0.53
N GLY A 71 -4.39 2.65 0.46
CA GLY A 71 -4.78 3.95 0.99
C GLY A 71 -3.83 4.40 2.09
N LEU A 72 -3.14 5.50 1.85
CA LEU A 72 -2.23 6.16 2.78
C LEU A 72 -2.84 7.48 3.24
N VAL A 73 -2.61 7.80 4.51
CA VAL A 73 -2.85 9.12 5.06
C VAL A 73 -1.51 9.66 5.50
N SER A 74 -1.07 10.72 4.84
CA SER A 74 0.20 11.40 5.08
C SER A 74 -0.06 12.77 5.71
N ASN A 75 0.75 13.12 6.70
CA ASN A 75 0.80 14.46 7.28
C ASN A 75 2.10 15.12 6.82
N PRO A 76 2.06 16.10 5.90
CA PRO A 76 3.25 16.75 5.37
C PRO A 76 4.02 17.56 6.42
N PHE A 77 3.38 18.01 7.51
CA PHE A 77 4.06 18.77 8.57
C PHE A 77 4.85 17.87 9.52
N THR A 78 4.29 16.73 9.91
CA THR A 78 4.97 15.78 10.81
C THR A 78 5.77 14.72 10.05
N ARG A 79 5.68 14.72 8.70
CA ARG A 79 6.19 13.67 7.80
C ARG A 79 5.70 12.28 8.17
N SER A 80 4.58 12.20 8.88
CA SER A 80 4.00 10.93 9.31
C SER A 80 3.17 10.35 8.18
N GLN A 81 3.34 9.06 7.90
CA GLN A 81 2.47 8.31 7.00
C GLN A 81 1.83 7.18 7.78
N SER A 82 0.56 6.91 7.50
CA SER A 82 -0.20 5.83 8.12
C SER A 82 -1.08 5.17 7.09
N VAL A 83 -1.27 3.86 7.19
CA VAL A 83 -2.15 3.13 6.28
C VAL A 83 -3.58 3.25 6.75
N GLN A 84 -4.44 3.76 5.88
CA GLN A 84 -5.88 3.77 6.12
C GLN A 84 -6.52 2.43 5.75
N GLY A 85 -6.01 1.77 4.70
CA GLY A 85 -6.50 0.48 4.27
C GLY A 85 -5.81 0.00 3.00
N PHE A 86 -6.13 -1.23 2.60
CA PHE A 86 -5.68 -1.78 1.33
C PHE A 86 -6.71 -2.76 0.78
N GLU A 87 -6.79 -2.84 -0.54
CA GLU A 87 -7.71 -3.71 -1.26
C GLU A 87 -6.96 -4.46 -2.35
N LEU A 88 -7.12 -5.78 -2.39
CA LEU A 88 -6.55 -6.62 -3.43
C LEU A 88 -7.67 -6.96 -4.42
N ARG A 89 -7.49 -6.58 -5.67
CA ARG A 89 -8.40 -6.81 -6.79
C ARG A 89 -7.84 -7.83 -7.76
#